data_AF-A0A421JGP2-F1
#
_entry.id   AF-A0A421JGP2-F1
#
_cell.length_a   1.000
_cell.length_b   1.000
_cell.length_c   1.000
_cell.angle_alpha   90.00
_cell.angle_beta   90.00
_cell.angle_gamma   90.00
#
_symmetry.space_group_name_H-M   'P 1'
#
loop_
_entity.id
_entity.type
_entity.pdbx_description
1 polymer ?
#
loop_
_entity_poly.entity_id
_entity_poly.type
_entity_poly.pdbx_seq_one_letter_code
_entity_poly.pdbx_strand_id
1 'polypeptide(L)'
;MAICTSPTCGKETDSALKCPVCLKDGIESVFCDQTCFRASWGTHKFVHKPEDGKTPYNPFPSYNFTGELRPAYPLSARRPIPKHIKLPDHAQKGRPIAEIKYDRIGKITILSAKEIEKIRKVGRIGREVLDAVAAHVRPGITTDELDAIVHKETVKRNAYPSPLNYYNFPKSFCTSINEVVCHGIPDQTVLKDGDIINLDVSLYYLGFHADLNETYYVGDKAKSDPDLVRLVETTRECLDKAIEQVKPGLLFRDLGAVIEEHATKNNCSVVRTYCGHGVNQLFHCQPNIPHYAKNKAVGVAKPGMVFTIEPMINLGTHKDTVWPDNWTAVTQDGKCSAQFEHMLLVTEDGVEVLSARLENSPGGPVPRI
;
A
#
# COMPACT_ATOMS: atom_id res chain seq x y z
N MET A 1 19.68 25.59 -3.14
CA MET A 1 18.28 25.55 -2.68
C MET A 1 17.92 24.13 -2.30
N ALA A 2 17.41 23.93 -1.09
CA ALA A 2 16.92 22.65 -0.60
C ALA A 2 15.38 22.65 -0.58
N ILE A 3 14.76 21.48 -0.55
CA ILE A 3 13.28 21.37 -0.47
C ILE A 3 12.89 21.40 1.00
N CYS A 4 11.89 22.22 1.33
CA CYS A 4 11.32 22.27 2.68
C CYS A 4 10.87 20.88 3.15
N THR A 5 11.37 20.44 4.30
CA THR A 5 11.08 19.14 4.94
C THR A 5 9.63 19.03 5.42
N SER A 6 8.92 20.15 5.55
CA SER A 6 7.51 20.13 5.93
C SER A 6 6.68 19.37 4.86
N PRO A 7 5.94 18.29 5.24
CA PRO A 7 5.21 17.45 4.29
C PRO A 7 4.20 18.20 3.43
N THR A 8 3.74 19.37 3.90
CA THR A 8 2.69 20.16 3.24
C THR A 8 3.21 21.40 2.50
N CYS A 9 4.52 21.66 2.55
CA CYS A 9 5.09 22.87 1.95
C CYS A 9 5.60 22.63 0.52
N GLY A 10 6.54 21.69 0.35
CA GLY A 10 7.11 21.33 -0.96
C GLY A 10 7.86 22.44 -1.71
N LYS A 11 8.05 23.62 -1.10
CA LYS A 11 8.77 24.74 -1.72
C LYS A 11 10.28 24.54 -1.65
N GLU A 12 10.97 24.95 -2.71
CA GLU A 12 12.40 25.22 -2.63
C GLU A 12 12.65 26.40 -1.69
N THR A 13 13.70 26.30 -0.88
CA THR A 13 14.03 27.31 0.10
C THR A 13 15.54 27.43 0.29
N ASP A 14 15.99 28.66 0.49
CA ASP A 14 17.34 29.01 0.94
C ASP A 14 17.35 29.38 2.43
N SER A 15 16.28 29.04 3.15
CA SER A 15 16.17 29.22 4.59
C SER A 15 17.29 28.48 5.32
N ALA A 16 17.86 29.12 6.33
CA ALA A 16 18.81 28.51 7.25
C ALA A 16 18.12 27.81 8.44
N LEU A 17 16.77 27.81 8.50
CA LEU A 17 16.02 27.18 9.59
C LEU A 17 16.10 25.66 9.48
N LYS A 18 16.84 25.05 10.41
CA LYS A 18 17.06 23.61 10.51
C LYS A 18 16.56 23.08 11.86
N CYS A 19 16.21 21.80 11.92
CA CYS A 19 15.91 21.15 13.20
C CYS A 19 17.22 20.95 14.00
N PRO A 20 17.32 21.42 15.26
CA PRO A 20 18.52 21.22 16.08
C PRO A 20 18.86 19.75 16.33
N VAL A 21 17.84 18.89 16.47
CA VAL A 21 18.03 17.44 16.68
C VAL A 21 18.60 16.79 15.42
N CYS A 22 18.03 17.10 14.25
CA CYS A 22 18.56 16.61 12.98
C CYS A 22 19.99 17.06 12.74
N LEU A 23 20.33 18.32 13.05
CA LEU A 23 21.70 18.83 12.94
C LEU A 23 22.69 18.02 13.79
N LYS A 24 22.30 17.66 15.02
CA LYS A 24 23.12 16.82 15.91
C LYS A 24 23.29 15.40 15.36
N ASP A 25 22.24 14.86 14.75
CA ASP A 25 22.20 13.49 14.25
C ASP A 25 22.71 13.34 12.80
N GLY A 26 23.18 14.44 12.18
CA GLY A 26 23.66 14.44 10.79
C GLY A 26 22.55 14.25 9.75
N ILE A 27 21.29 14.49 10.13
CA ILE A 27 20.14 14.42 9.24
C ILE A 27 19.94 15.78 8.58
N GLU A 28 19.86 15.81 7.26
CA GLU A 28 19.55 17.04 6.54
C GLU A 28 18.04 17.33 6.64
N SER A 29 17.68 18.44 7.32
CA SER A 29 16.32 18.99 7.31
C SER A 29 16.36 20.50 7.25
N VAL A 30 15.47 21.08 6.45
CA VAL A 30 15.32 22.52 6.26
C VAL A 30 13.85 22.90 6.21
N PHE A 31 13.49 24.05 6.77
CA PHE A 31 12.11 24.53 6.79
C PHE A 31 12.05 25.96 6.26
N CYS A 32 11.04 26.29 5.46
CA CYS A 32 10.90 27.66 4.93
C CYS A 32 10.82 28.70 6.05
N ASP A 33 10.09 28.38 7.11
CA ASP A 33 9.82 29.25 8.25
C ASP A 33 9.34 28.44 9.46
N GLN A 34 9.10 29.15 10.57
CA GLN A 34 8.64 28.54 11.83
C GLN A 34 7.25 27.90 11.70
N THR A 35 6.41 28.37 10.78
CA THR A 35 5.08 27.81 10.51
C THR A 35 5.21 26.42 9.91
N CYS A 36 6.05 26.26 8.89
CA CYS A 36 6.36 24.98 8.25
C CYS A 36 6.92 23.97 9.26
N PHE A 37 7.85 24.42 10.13
CA PHE A 37 8.44 23.58 11.18
C PHE A 37 7.38 23.09 12.16
N ARG A 38 6.60 24.00 12.78
CA ARG A 38 5.57 23.65 13.77
C ARG A 38 4.50 22.74 13.20
N ALA A 39 4.01 23.03 11.98
CA ALA A 39 2.98 22.22 11.33
C ALA A 39 3.45 20.79 11.04
N SER A 40 4.74 20.58 10.78
CA SER A 40 5.32 19.26 10.51
C SER A 40 5.72 18.47 11.75
N TRP A 41 5.75 19.08 12.94
CA TRP A 41 6.38 18.45 14.12
C TRP A 41 5.78 17.10 14.49
N GLY A 42 4.46 16.95 14.33
CA GLY A 42 3.73 15.72 14.64
C GLY A 42 4.28 14.49 13.90
N THR A 43 4.78 14.66 12.67
CA THR A 43 5.38 13.60 11.86
C THR A 43 6.90 13.68 11.81
N HIS A 44 7.48 14.88 11.83
CA HIS A 44 8.94 15.08 11.75
C HIS A 44 9.68 14.47 12.94
N LYS A 45 9.11 14.52 14.15
CA LYS A 45 9.74 13.93 15.36
C LYS A 45 10.07 12.43 15.22
N PHE A 46 9.44 11.73 14.28
CA PHE A 46 9.63 10.31 14.07
C PHE A 46 10.95 9.94 13.36
N VAL A 47 11.69 10.92 12.83
CA VAL A 47 13.05 10.67 12.31
C VAL A 47 14.13 10.85 13.38
N HIS A 48 13.75 11.21 14.61
CA HIS A 48 14.68 11.48 15.71
C HIS A 48 14.89 10.24 16.57
N LYS A 49 16.13 10.05 17.03
CA LYS A 49 16.45 9.02 18.02
C LYS A 49 15.85 9.41 19.39
N PRO A 50 15.51 8.43 20.25
CA PRO A 50 15.07 8.72 21.61
C PRO A 50 16.25 9.26 22.44
N GLU A 51 15.95 9.97 23.53
CA GLU A 51 16.97 10.62 24.38
C GLU A 51 17.99 9.64 24.97
N ASP A 52 17.58 8.39 25.22
CA ASP A 52 18.45 7.32 25.73
C ASP A 52 19.31 6.65 24.64
N GLY A 53 19.15 7.06 23.37
CA GLY A 53 19.89 6.58 22.22
C GLY A 53 19.58 5.14 21.79
N LYS A 54 18.61 4.45 22.41
CA LYS A 54 18.29 3.07 22.07
C LYS A 54 17.46 3.00 20.79
N THR A 55 17.96 2.32 19.79
CA THR A 55 17.26 2.09 18.52
C THR A 55 17.37 0.63 18.08
N PRO A 56 16.31 0.04 17.50
CA PRO A 56 14.99 0.65 17.30
C PRO A 56 14.21 0.82 18.62
N TYR A 57 13.23 1.73 18.63
CA TYR A 57 12.34 1.96 19.78
C TYR A 57 10.87 2.03 19.36
N ASN A 58 9.97 1.77 20.31
CA ASN A 58 8.53 1.96 20.12
C ASN A 58 8.12 3.39 20.56
N PRO A 59 7.64 4.26 19.65
CA PRO A 59 7.19 5.61 20.00
C PRO A 59 5.84 5.66 20.75
N PHE A 60 5.14 4.53 20.89
CA PHE A 60 3.82 4.42 21.52
C PHE A 60 3.83 3.38 22.67
N PRO A 61 4.64 3.56 23.72
CA PRO A 61 4.81 2.55 24.78
C PRO A 61 3.55 2.32 25.62
N SER A 62 2.61 3.27 25.64
CA SER A 62 1.34 3.17 26.36
C SER A 62 0.18 2.64 25.51
N TYR A 63 0.39 2.41 24.21
CA TYR A 63 -0.63 1.84 23.34
C TYR A 63 -0.74 0.34 23.56
N ASN A 64 -1.97 -0.17 23.69
CA ASN A 64 -2.22 -1.59 23.84
C ASN A 64 -2.27 -2.26 22.46
N PHE A 65 -1.14 -2.79 22.02
CA PHE A 65 -1.03 -3.51 20.75
C PHE A 65 -1.81 -4.83 20.78
N THR A 66 -2.40 -5.20 19.64
CA THR A 66 -3.26 -6.38 19.53
C THR A 66 -2.47 -7.69 19.38
N GLY A 67 -1.28 -7.63 18.75
CA GLY A 67 -0.38 -8.77 18.56
C GLY A 67 1.05 -8.52 19.08
N GLU A 68 2.01 -9.27 18.56
CA GLU A 68 3.43 -9.20 18.97
C GLU A 68 4.22 -8.11 18.25
N LEU A 69 3.77 -7.67 17.06
CA LEU A 69 4.48 -6.68 16.27
C LEU A 69 4.51 -5.33 16.98
N ARG A 70 5.64 -4.62 16.86
CA ARG A 70 5.82 -3.28 17.38
C ARG A 70 6.46 -2.39 16.31
N PRO A 71 6.08 -1.10 16.26
CA PRO A 71 6.79 -0.14 15.43
C PRO A 71 8.26 0.00 15.89
N ALA A 72 9.16 0.11 14.93
CA ALA A 72 10.60 0.15 15.11
C ALA A 72 11.19 1.47 14.56
N TYR A 73 11.27 2.48 15.44
CA TYR A 73 11.68 3.85 15.11
C TYR A 73 13.15 4.10 15.47
N PRO A 74 13.81 5.16 14.95
CA PRO A 74 13.29 6.19 14.05
C PRO A 74 13.04 5.71 12.63
N LEU A 75 12.08 6.35 11.96
CA LEU A 75 11.92 6.20 10.52
C LEU A 75 13.12 6.84 9.81
N SER A 76 13.58 6.22 8.71
CA SER A 76 14.53 6.91 7.83
C SER A 76 13.90 8.19 7.24
N ALA A 77 14.75 9.17 6.93
CA ALA A 77 14.32 10.42 6.33
C ALA A 77 13.62 10.19 4.98
N ARG A 78 12.67 11.08 4.65
CA ARG A 78 11.92 11.01 3.39
C ARG A 78 12.89 11.01 2.20
N ARG A 79 12.74 10.02 1.31
CA ARG A 79 13.60 9.84 0.14
C ARG A 79 13.27 10.87 -0.95
N PRO A 80 14.27 11.51 -1.59
CA PRO A 80 14.06 12.59 -2.53
C PRO A 80 13.58 12.09 -3.90
N ILE A 81 12.73 12.88 -4.57
CA ILE A 81 12.27 12.59 -5.94
C ILE A 81 13.03 13.50 -6.93
N PRO A 82 13.69 12.93 -7.96
CA PRO A 82 14.30 13.71 -9.03
C PRO A 82 13.34 14.68 -9.74
N LYS A 83 13.83 15.88 -10.05
CA LYS A 83 13.02 16.99 -10.61
C LYS A 83 12.32 16.66 -11.94
N HIS A 84 12.84 15.72 -12.72
CA HIS A 84 12.27 15.35 -14.03
C HIS A 84 11.06 14.42 -13.91
N ILE A 85 10.82 13.82 -12.75
CA ILE A 85 9.67 12.93 -12.53
C ILE A 85 8.40 13.78 -12.37
N LYS A 86 7.38 13.42 -13.16
CA LYS A 86 6.06 14.04 -13.05
C LYS A 86 5.41 13.64 -11.73
N LEU A 87 4.99 14.63 -10.96
CA LEU A 87 4.36 14.44 -9.65
C LEU A 87 2.82 14.41 -9.76
N PRO A 88 2.11 13.57 -8.98
CA PRO A 88 0.66 13.72 -8.78
C PRO A 88 0.37 14.97 -7.92
N ASP A 89 -0.90 15.39 -7.88
CA ASP A 89 -1.28 16.66 -7.23
C ASP A 89 -1.09 16.66 -5.70
N HIS A 90 -1.16 15.50 -5.05
CA HIS A 90 -0.92 15.35 -3.62
C HIS A 90 0.55 15.39 -3.23
N ALA A 91 1.49 15.14 -4.15
CA ALA A 91 2.90 14.92 -3.82
C ALA A 91 3.53 16.04 -2.98
N GLN A 92 3.07 17.28 -3.16
CA GLN A 92 3.58 18.46 -2.45
C GLN A 92 2.85 18.76 -1.14
N LYS A 93 1.52 18.61 -1.10
CA LYS A 93 0.68 19.10 0.02
C LYS A 93 0.07 17.98 0.86
N GLY A 94 0.35 16.75 0.46
CA GLY A 94 -0.25 15.53 0.98
C GLY A 94 -1.77 15.49 0.91
N ARG A 95 -2.37 16.16 -0.08
CA ARG A 95 -3.82 16.24 -0.21
C ARG A 95 -4.23 16.03 -1.67
N PRO A 96 -4.94 14.94 -2.01
CA PRO A 96 -5.35 14.65 -3.38
C PRO A 96 -6.55 15.50 -3.77
N ILE A 97 -6.31 16.69 -4.30
CA ILE A 97 -7.35 17.70 -4.55
C ILE A 97 -8.29 17.24 -5.66
N ALA A 98 -7.75 16.58 -6.69
CA ALA A 98 -8.53 16.01 -7.78
C ALA A 98 -9.50 14.96 -7.23
N GLU A 99 -9.02 13.98 -6.48
CA GLU A 99 -9.87 12.91 -5.90
C GLU A 99 -11.03 13.48 -5.08
N ILE A 100 -10.72 14.40 -4.15
CA ILE A 100 -11.73 15.01 -3.28
C ILE A 100 -12.82 15.76 -4.07
N LYS A 101 -12.48 16.31 -5.24
CA LYS A 101 -13.47 16.94 -6.12
C LYS A 101 -14.29 15.91 -6.90
N TYR A 102 -13.65 14.87 -7.42
CA TYR A 102 -14.29 13.86 -8.26
C TYR A 102 -15.17 12.90 -7.46
N ASP A 103 -14.80 12.57 -6.22
CA ASP A 103 -15.58 11.67 -5.36
C ASP A 103 -17.01 12.20 -5.13
N ARG A 104 -17.18 13.52 -4.97
CA ARG A 104 -18.48 14.18 -4.82
C ARG A 104 -19.44 13.98 -6.00
N ILE A 105 -18.91 13.64 -7.17
CA ILE A 105 -19.70 13.45 -8.39
C ILE A 105 -20.18 11.99 -8.50
N GLY A 106 -19.50 11.04 -7.84
CA GLY A 106 -19.84 9.62 -7.90
C GLY A 106 -19.65 8.99 -9.29
N LYS A 107 -18.95 9.67 -10.21
CA LYS A 107 -18.80 9.23 -11.60
C LYS A 107 -17.68 8.19 -11.73
N ILE A 108 -18.02 7.05 -12.32
CA ILE A 108 -17.04 6.03 -12.73
C ILE A 108 -16.52 6.39 -14.12
N THR A 109 -15.19 6.45 -14.26
CA THR A 109 -14.51 6.80 -15.51
C THR A 109 -14.51 5.62 -16.49
N ILE A 110 -14.81 5.89 -17.76
CA ILE A 110 -14.55 4.99 -18.89
C ILE A 110 -13.34 5.55 -19.65
N LEU A 111 -12.26 4.78 -19.71
CA LEU A 111 -11.05 5.20 -20.40
C LEU A 111 -11.21 5.10 -21.92
N SER A 112 -10.64 6.07 -22.63
CA SER A 112 -10.48 5.98 -24.08
C SER A 112 -9.39 4.99 -24.48
N ALA A 113 -9.37 4.54 -25.73
CA ALA A 113 -8.34 3.62 -26.23
C ALA A 113 -6.90 4.12 -25.98
N LYS A 114 -6.65 5.44 -26.14
CA LYS A 114 -5.33 6.04 -25.88
C LYS A 114 -4.94 6.02 -24.40
N GLU A 115 -5.92 6.09 -23.50
CA GLU A 115 -5.68 6.03 -22.05
C GLU A 115 -5.48 4.58 -21.61
N ILE A 116 -6.20 3.63 -22.22
CA ILE A 116 -6.01 2.19 -22.01
C ILE A 116 -4.58 1.77 -22.36
N GLU A 117 -4.01 2.23 -23.49
CA GLU A 117 -2.61 1.94 -23.82
C GLU A 117 -1.61 2.46 -22.77
N LYS A 118 -1.90 3.62 -22.17
CA LYS A 118 -1.06 4.17 -21.11
C LYS A 118 -1.18 3.34 -19.83
N ILE A 119 -2.39 3.01 -19.40
CA ILE A 119 -2.60 2.31 -18.14
C ILE A 119 -2.10 0.86 -18.18
N ARG A 120 -2.11 0.20 -19.35
CA ARG A 120 -1.41 -1.08 -19.57
C ARG A 120 0.08 -0.98 -19.26
N LYS A 121 0.74 0.03 -19.83
CA LYS A 121 2.18 0.27 -19.57
C LYS A 121 2.44 0.57 -18.09
N VAL A 122 1.55 1.31 -17.45
CA VAL A 122 1.66 1.70 -16.04
C VAL A 122 1.47 0.48 -15.13
N GLY A 123 0.47 -0.37 -15.39
CA GLY A 123 0.27 -1.64 -14.68
C GLY A 123 1.45 -2.60 -14.81
N ARG A 124 2.03 -2.72 -16.01
CA ARG A 124 3.26 -3.50 -16.25
C ARG A 124 4.44 -3.00 -15.42
N ILE A 125 4.65 -1.68 -15.35
CA ILE A 125 5.71 -1.07 -14.52
C ILE A 125 5.44 -1.35 -13.04
N GLY A 126 4.19 -1.28 -12.58
CA GLY A 126 3.80 -1.66 -11.22
C GLY A 126 4.25 -3.08 -10.88
N ARG A 127 3.91 -4.05 -11.72
CA ARG A 127 4.36 -5.45 -11.61
C ARG A 127 5.88 -5.56 -11.53
N GLU A 128 6.62 -4.91 -12.42
CA GLU A 128 8.08 -4.97 -12.41
C GLU A 128 8.71 -4.40 -11.13
N VAL A 129 8.08 -3.40 -10.51
CA VAL A 129 8.54 -2.85 -9.22
C VAL A 129 8.24 -3.81 -8.08
N LEU A 130 7.03 -4.39 -8.03
CA LEU A 130 6.66 -5.42 -7.05
C LEU A 130 7.62 -6.61 -7.12
N ASP A 131 7.86 -7.14 -8.31
CA ASP A 131 8.76 -8.29 -8.51
C ASP A 131 10.20 -7.96 -8.05
N ALA A 132 10.67 -6.73 -8.28
CA ALA A 132 12.00 -6.31 -7.87
C ALA A 132 12.16 -6.25 -6.34
N VAL A 133 11.15 -5.76 -5.60
CA VAL A 133 11.20 -5.77 -4.13
C VAL A 133 10.95 -7.16 -3.56
N ALA A 134 10.04 -7.94 -4.15
CA ALA A 134 9.73 -9.31 -3.71
C ALA A 134 10.95 -10.23 -3.75
N ALA A 135 11.85 -10.04 -4.71
CA ALA A 135 13.12 -10.79 -4.82
C ALA A 135 14.06 -10.60 -3.61
N HIS A 136 13.81 -9.60 -2.76
CA HIS A 136 14.61 -9.30 -1.57
C HIS A 136 13.97 -9.75 -0.27
N VAL A 137 12.77 -10.36 -0.30
CA VAL A 137 12.10 -10.87 0.90
C VAL A 137 12.87 -12.05 1.45
N ARG A 138 13.46 -11.87 2.63
CA ARG A 138 14.24 -12.89 3.36
C ARG A 138 14.36 -12.52 4.84
N PRO A 139 14.59 -13.48 5.74
CA PRO A 139 14.95 -13.17 7.12
C PRO A 139 16.15 -12.22 7.19
N GLY A 140 16.08 -11.26 8.12
CA GLY A 140 17.16 -10.30 8.38
C GLY A 140 17.11 -9.00 7.58
N ILE A 141 16.22 -8.84 6.60
CA ILE A 141 16.00 -7.55 5.93
C ILE A 141 14.99 -6.71 6.72
N THR A 142 15.17 -5.39 6.73
CA THR A 142 14.18 -4.46 7.30
C THR A 142 13.13 -4.03 6.29
N THR A 143 11.95 -3.63 6.76
CA THR A 143 10.94 -3.04 5.87
C THR A 143 11.40 -1.70 5.28
N ASP A 144 12.21 -0.91 5.99
CA ASP A 144 12.82 0.33 5.45
C ASP A 144 13.83 0.04 4.31
N GLU A 145 14.56 -1.06 4.36
CA GLU A 145 15.40 -1.51 3.24
C GLU A 145 14.55 -1.90 2.02
N LEU A 146 13.41 -2.57 2.22
CA LEU A 146 12.46 -2.86 1.13
C LEU A 146 11.88 -1.57 0.53
N ASP A 147 11.55 -0.56 1.35
CA ASP A 147 11.12 0.77 0.87
C ASP A 147 12.20 1.47 0.04
N ALA A 148 13.47 1.35 0.45
CA ALA A 148 14.59 1.88 -0.33
C ALA A 148 14.64 1.28 -1.74
N ILE A 149 14.40 -0.03 -1.84
CA ILE A 149 14.38 -0.77 -3.11
C ILE A 149 13.20 -0.31 -3.96
N VAL A 150 11.99 -0.27 -3.42
CA VAL A 150 10.79 0.18 -4.15
C VAL A 150 10.95 1.61 -4.65
N HIS A 151 11.42 2.51 -3.78
CA HIS A 151 11.68 3.90 -4.15
C HIS A 151 12.66 3.97 -5.33
N LYS A 152 13.79 3.28 -5.23
CA LYS A 152 14.85 3.27 -6.26
C LYS A 152 14.33 2.71 -7.59
N GLU A 153 13.65 1.58 -7.56
CA GLU A 153 13.14 0.92 -8.77
C GLU A 153 12.00 1.71 -9.44
N THR A 154 11.20 2.42 -8.64
CA THR A 154 10.16 3.35 -9.14
C THR A 154 10.79 4.56 -9.83
N VAL A 155 11.76 5.21 -9.18
CA VAL A 155 12.48 6.37 -9.74
C VAL A 155 13.26 5.99 -11.01
N LYS A 156 13.90 4.81 -11.02
CA LYS A 156 14.60 4.26 -12.20
C LYS A 156 13.69 4.12 -13.42
N ARG A 157 12.39 3.90 -13.22
CA ARG A 157 11.37 3.83 -14.29
C ARG A 157 10.72 5.17 -14.62
N ASN A 158 11.26 6.27 -14.10
CA ASN A 158 10.73 7.63 -14.24
C ASN A 158 9.29 7.79 -13.70
N ALA A 159 8.93 6.99 -12.69
CA ALA A 159 7.65 7.03 -12.02
C ALA A 159 7.78 7.66 -10.63
N TYR A 160 6.67 8.12 -10.09
CA TYR A 160 6.56 8.60 -8.71
C TYR A 160 5.93 7.52 -7.82
N PRO A 161 6.46 7.19 -6.64
CA PRO A 161 5.81 6.24 -5.72
C PRO A 161 4.55 6.87 -5.13
N SER A 162 3.36 6.43 -5.58
CA SER A 162 2.10 7.12 -5.30
C SER A 162 1.81 7.29 -3.80
N PRO A 163 2.07 6.30 -2.92
CA PRO A 163 1.87 6.44 -1.48
C PRO A 163 2.66 7.58 -0.86
N LEU A 164 3.80 7.97 -1.44
CA LEU A 164 4.65 9.00 -0.86
C LEU A 164 3.89 10.31 -0.71
N ASN A 165 3.74 10.75 0.54
CA ASN A 165 2.99 11.93 0.97
C ASN A 165 1.48 11.87 0.70
N TYR A 166 0.90 10.79 0.21
CA TYR A 166 -0.56 10.68 0.08
C TYR A 166 -1.20 10.76 1.48
N TYR A 167 -2.02 11.77 1.75
CA TYR A 167 -2.48 12.12 3.12
C TYR A 167 -1.34 12.22 4.17
N ASN A 168 -0.14 12.59 3.73
CA ASN A 168 1.10 12.63 4.52
C ASN A 168 1.67 11.25 4.93
N PHE A 169 1.31 10.17 4.23
CA PHE A 169 1.99 8.88 4.40
C PHE A 169 3.51 9.04 4.17
N PRO A 170 4.37 8.52 5.06
CA PRO A 170 5.77 8.94 5.11
C PRO A 170 6.72 8.17 4.18
N LYS A 171 6.26 7.06 3.57
CA LYS A 171 7.10 6.12 2.81
C LYS A 171 6.60 5.95 1.38
N SER A 172 7.35 5.21 0.57
CA SER A 172 7.11 5.05 -0.86
C SER A 172 6.09 3.96 -1.16
N PHE A 173 5.85 3.04 -0.23
CA PHE A 173 4.95 1.89 -0.37
C PHE A 173 4.60 1.33 1.02
N CYS A 174 3.69 0.35 1.09
CA CYS A 174 3.26 -0.23 2.37
C CYS A 174 3.86 -1.64 2.57
N THR A 175 4.20 -1.97 3.82
CA THR A 175 4.66 -3.29 4.23
C THR A 175 3.85 -3.79 5.41
N SER A 176 3.02 -4.81 5.21
CA SER A 176 2.08 -5.30 6.22
C SER A 176 2.48 -6.70 6.68
N ILE A 177 3.08 -6.78 7.87
CA ILE A 177 3.60 -8.03 8.45
C ILE A 177 2.53 -8.66 9.36
N ASN A 178 2.32 -9.98 9.24
CA ASN A 178 1.53 -10.78 10.18
C ASN A 178 0.14 -10.21 10.49
N GLU A 179 -0.10 -9.64 11.68
CA GLU A 179 -1.40 -9.09 12.10
C GLU A 179 -1.77 -7.75 11.44
N VAL A 180 -0.85 -7.14 10.69
CA VAL A 180 -1.12 -5.92 9.92
C VAL A 180 -1.97 -6.26 8.72
N VAL A 181 -3.16 -5.68 8.68
CA VAL A 181 -4.15 -5.83 7.60
C VAL A 181 -3.70 -5.10 6.35
N CYS A 182 -3.38 -3.81 6.47
CA CYS A 182 -2.92 -2.97 5.37
C CYS A 182 -2.20 -1.71 5.90
N HIS A 183 -1.58 -0.95 4.99
CA HIS A 183 -0.97 0.35 5.25
C HIS A 183 0.12 0.38 6.33
N GLY A 184 0.79 -0.75 6.60
CA GLY A 184 1.95 -0.77 7.49
C GLY A 184 3.06 0.14 6.96
N ILE A 185 3.57 1.03 7.81
CA ILE A 185 4.63 1.97 7.47
C ILE A 185 5.99 1.25 7.51
N PRO A 186 6.77 1.22 6.40
CA PRO A 186 8.15 0.74 6.42
C PRO A 186 9.02 1.43 7.49
N ASP A 187 9.69 0.64 8.31
CA ASP A 187 10.47 1.07 9.47
C ASP A 187 11.68 0.13 9.74
N GLN A 188 12.28 0.20 10.93
CA GLN A 188 13.45 -0.63 11.28
C GLN A 188 13.09 -2.08 11.65
N THR A 189 11.85 -2.53 11.43
CA THR A 189 11.42 -3.89 11.74
C THR A 189 12.15 -4.88 10.86
N VAL A 190 12.88 -5.81 11.48
CA VAL A 190 13.61 -6.90 10.81
C VAL A 190 12.68 -8.09 10.61
N LEU A 191 12.54 -8.54 9.36
CA LEU A 191 11.77 -9.74 9.03
C LEU A 191 12.41 -11.00 9.61
N LYS A 192 11.58 -11.90 10.12
CA LYS A 192 11.96 -13.16 10.75
C LYS A 192 11.47 -14.35 9.93
N ASP A 193 12.22 -15.45 10.00
CA ASP A 193 11.75 -16.73 9.49
C ASP A 193 10.51 -17.17 10.26
N GLY A 194 9.37 -17.27 9.57
CA GLY A 194 8.04 -17.48 10.16
C GLY A 194 7.06 -16.33 9.91
N ASP A 195 7.53 -15.16 9.45
CA ASP A 195 6.64 -14.06 9.11
C ASP A 195 5.96 -14.27 7.74
N ILE A 196 4.79 -13.67 7.56
CA ILE A 196 4.27 -13.30 6.24
C ILE A 196 4.30 -11.78 6.10
N ILE A 197 4.54 -11.30 4.89
CA ILE A 197 4.57 -9.87 4.57
C ILE A 197 3.81 -9.58 3.27
N ASN A 198 2.82 -8.69 3.33
CA ASN A 198 2.26 -8.07 2.13
C ASN A 198 3.12 -6.87 1.70
N LEU A 199 3.41 -6.81 0.40
CA LEU A 199 4.08 -5.69 -0.25
C LEU A 199 3.11 -5.02 -1.20
N ASP A 200 2.69 -3.80 -0.86
CA ASP A 200 1.70 -3.04 -1.61
C ASP A 200 2.37 -1.87 -2.35
N VAL A 201 2.35 -1.97 -3.68
CA VAL A 201 3.10 -1.13 -4.60
C VAL A 201 2.14 -0.33 -5.47
N SER A 202 2.18 0.98 -5.30
CA SER A 202 1.51 1.90 -6.22
C SER A 202 2.48 2.94 -6.77
N LEU A 203 2.35 3.24 -8.08
CA LEU A 203 3.20 4.22 -8.76
C LEU A 203 2.42 5.08 -9.75
N TYR A 204 2.91 6.30 -9.98
CA TYR A 204 2.33 7.27 -10.89
C TYR A 204 3.25 7.51 -12.08
N TYR A 205 2.77 7.19 -13.28
CA TYR A 205 3.50 7.32 -14.52
C TYR A 205 2.56 7.66 -15.68
N LEU A 206 3.03 8.46 -16.64
CA LEU A 206 2.24 8.94 -17.79
C LEU A 206 0.90 9.62 -17.44
N GLY A 207 0.73 10.06 -16.20
CA GLY A 207 -0.51 10.66 -15.72
C GLY A 207 -1.50 9.69 -15.08
N PHE A 208 -1.12 8.42 -14.85
CA PHE A 208 -1.96 7.36 -14.30
C PHE A 208 -1.26 6.66 -13.13
N HIS A 209 -2.05 6.06 -12.25
CA HIS A 209 -1.61 5.20 -11.17
C HIS A 209 -1.67 3.72 -11.59
N ALA A 210 -0.74 2.92 -11.10
CA ALA A 210 -0.86 1.46 -10.98
C ALA A 210 -0.98 1.10 -9.51
N ASP A 211 -1.71 0.03 -9.24
CA ASP A 211 -1.86 -0.59 -7.92
C ASP A 211 -1.84 -2.11 -8.02
N LEU A 212 -1.12 -2.73 -7.09
CA LEU A 212 -1.05 -4.17 -6.90
C LEU A 212 -0.30 -4.49 -5.61
N ASN A 213 -0.67 -5.62 -5.00
CA ASN A 213 0.01 -6.13 -3.83
C ASN A 213 -0.02 -7.66 -3.80
N GLU A 214 0.94 -8.24 -3.09
CA GLU A 214 1.02 -9.67 -2.85
C GLU A 214 1.57 -9.95 -1.45
N THR A 215 1.04 -10.99 -0.79
CA THR A 215 1.63 -11.56 0.42
C THR A 215 2.69 -12.61 0.09
N TYR A 216 3.84 -12.50 0.76
CA TYR A 216 5.00 -13.39 0.64
C TYR A 216 5.32 -14.06 1.98
N TYR A 217 5.77 -15.31 1.91
CA TYR A 217 6.30 -16.06 3.05
C TYR A 217 7.76 -15.67 3.30
N VAL A 218 8.13 -15.40 4.56
CA VAL A 218 9.50 -15.11 4.98
C VAL A 218 10.13 -16.37 5.56
N GLY A 219 11.05 -16.97 4.79
CA GLY A 219 11.77 -18.18 5.20
C GLY A 219 10.92 -19.47 5.10
N ASP A 220 11.50 -20.59 5.53
CA ASP A 220 10.88 -21.90 5.39
C ASP A 220 9.84 -22.18 6.47
N LYS A 221 9.98 -21.58 7.67
CA LYS A 221 8.99 -21.75 8.75
C LYS A 221 7.62 -21.24 8.32
N ALA A 222 7.57 -20.07 7.68
CA ALA A 222 6.33 -19.48 7.20
C ALA A 222 5.63 -20.37 6.16
N LYS A 223 6.40 -21.01 5.27
CA LYS A 223 5.87 -21.94 4.25
C LYS A 223 5.43 -23.29 4.84
N SER A 224 5.96 -23.67 5.99
CA SER A 224 5.63 -24.92 6.67
C SER A 224 4.49 -24.79 7.69
N ASP A 225 4.03 -23.57 7.96
CA ASP A 225 2.93 -23.31 8.89
C ASP A 225 1.57 -23.52 8.17
N PRO A 226 0.76 -24.50 8.59
CA PRO A 226 -0.49 -24.82 7.91
C PRO A 226 -1.55 -23.71 8.02
N ASP A 227 -1.54 -22.90 9.08
CA ASP A 227 -2.47 -21.78 9.22
C ASP A 227 -2.06 -20.62 8.31
N LEU A 228 -0.76 -20.30 8.22
CA LEU A 228 -0.26 -19.26 7.31
C LEU A 228 -0.47 -19.66 5.84
N VAL A 229 -0.17 -20.90 5.47
CA VAL A 229 -0.42 -21.40 4.10
C VAL A 229 -1.92 -21.38 3.79
N ARG A 230 -2.78 -21.84 4.70
CA ARG A 230 -4.24 -21.75 4.51
C ARG A 230 -4.68 -20.31 4.29
N LEU A 231 -4.22 -19.36 5.10
CA LEU A 231 -4.55 -17.95 5.01
C LEU A 231 -4.14 -17.36 3.65
N VAL A 232 -2.85 -17.44 3.32
CA VAL A 232 -2.28 -16.79 2.13
C VAL A 232 -2.90 -17.37 0.86
N GLU A 233 -3.00 -18.70 0.74
CA GLU A 233 -3.58 -19.30 -0.46
C GLU A 233 -5.09 -19.08 -0.56
N THR A 234 -5.83 -19.11 0.55
CA THR A 234 -7.26 -18.72 0.53
C THR A 234 -7.44 -17.29 0.05
N THR A 235 -6.56 -16.37 0.45
CA THR A 235 -6.62 -14.97 0.04
C THR A 235 -6.37 -14.81 -1.46
N ARG A 236 -5.35 -15.51 -1.98
CA ARG A 236 -5.04 -15.55 -3.42
C ARG A 236 -6.23 -16.10 -4.22
N GLU A 237 -6.76 -17.23 -3.80
CA GLU A 237 -7.92 -17.87 -4.43
C GLU A 237 -9.19 -17.00 -4.36
N CYS A 238 -9.39 -16.25 -3.28
CA CYS A 238 -10.48 -15.26 -3.17
C CYS A 238 -10.39 -14.20 -4.26
N LEU A 239 -9.20 -13.64 -4.49
CA LEU A 239 -8.96 -12.66 -5.56
C LEU A 239 -9.22 -13.29 -6.93
N ASP A 240 -8.63 -14.46 -7.21
CA ASP A 240 -8.77 -15.14 -8.50
C ASP A 240 -10.24 -15.42 -8.83
N LYS A 241 -11.00 -15.96 -7.87
CA LYS A 241 -12.45 -16.22 -8.03
C LYS A 241 -13.26 -14.96 -8.28
N ALA A 242 -12.88 -13.83 -7.66
CA ALA A 242 -13.53 -12.56 -7.88
C ALA A 242 -13.23 -12.01 -9.29
N ILE A 243 -11.98 -12.11 -9.75
CA ILE A 243 -11.56 -11.70 -11.10
C ILE A 243 -12.30 -12.50 -12.18
N GLU A 244 -12.50 -13.82 -11.99
CA GLU A 244 -13.24 -14.68 -12.91
C GLU A 244 -14.69 -14.20 -13.18
N GLN A 245 -15.29 -13.44 -12.25
CA GLN A 245 -16.64 -12.89 -12.44
C GLN A 245 -16.66 -11.59 -13.26
N VAL A 246 -15.50 -10.94 -13.45
CA VAL A 246 -15.42 -9.61 -14.06
C VAL A 246 -15.66 -9.70 -15.57
N LYS A 247 -16.78 -9.12 -15.97
CA LYS A 247 -17.18 -8.88 -17.35
C LYS A 247 -18.23 -7.77 -17.40
N PRO A 248 -18.53 -7.20 -18.57
CA PRO A 248 -19.62 -6.23 -18.71
C PRO A 248 -20.94 -6.76 -18.12
N GLY A 249 -21.61 -5.92 -17.33
CA GLY A 249 -22.88 -6.27 -16.68
C GLY A 249 -22.76 -6.82 -15.25
N LEU A 250 -21.54 -7.16 -14.78
CA LEU A 250 -21.32 -7.52 -13.37
C LEU A 250 -21.71 -6.36 -12.44
N LEU A 251 -22.49 -6.64 -11.39
CA LEU A 251 -22.72 -5.69 -10.32
C LEU A 251 -21.55 -5.75 -9.33
N PHE A 252 -20.93 -4.61 -9.03
CA PHE A 252 -19.74 -4.59 -8.14
C PHE A 252 -20.01 -5.16 -6.74
N ARG A 253 -21.25 -5.04 -6.24
CA ARG A 253 -21.66 -5.58 -4.94
C ARG A 253 -21.61 -7.12 -4.87
N ASP A 254 -21.63 -7.81 -6.02
CA ASP A 254 -21.69 -9.27 -6.07
C ASP A 254 -20.32 -9.91 -5.81
N LEU A 255 -19.22 -9.18 -6.04
CA LEU A 255 -17.84 -9.65 -5.83
C LEU A 255 -17.59 -10.08 -4.38
N GLY A 256 -18.08 -9.29 -3.41
CA GLY A 256 -17.88 -9.60 -1.99
C GLY A 256 -18.58 -10.88 -1.53
N ALA A 257 -19.65 -11.32 -2.21
CA ALA A 257 -20.30 -12.60 -1.89
C ALA A 257 -19.41 -13.79 -2.24
N VAL A 258 -18.76 -13.74 -3.42
CA VAL A 258 -17.83 -14.78 -3.90
C VAL A 258 -16.61 -14.87 -2.98
N ILE A 259 -16.05 -13.72 -2.60
CA ILE A 259 -14.90 -13.63 -1.71
C ILE A 259 -15.25 -14.18 -0.31
N GLU A 260 -16.32 -13.69 0.33
CA GLU A 260 -16.67 -14.10 1.70
C GLU A 260 -17.09 -15.57 1.78
N GLU A 261 -17.74 -16.12 0.75
CA GLU A 261 -18.05 -17.55 0.68
C GLU A 261 -16.77 -18.40 0.70
N HIS A 262 -15.78 -18.06 -0.14
CA HIS A 262 -14.53 -18.81 -0.21
C HIS A 262 -13.69 -18.67 1.06
N ALA A 263 -13.57 -17.45 1.61
CA ALA A 263 -12.87 -17.21 2.86
C ALA A 263 -13.50 -18.00 4.03
N THR A 264 -14.84 -17.97 4.15
CA THR A 264 -15.56 -18.67 5.22
C THR A 264 -15.40 -20.18 5.16
N LYS A 265 -15.47 -20.78 3.96
CA LYS A 265 -15.24 -22.22 3.76
C LYS A 265 -13.85 -22.68 4.23
N ASN A 266 -12.88 -21.76 4.27
CA ASN A 266 -11.51 -22.00 4.68
C ASN A 266 -11.21 -21.47 6.09
N ASN A 267 -12.24 -21.27 6.93
CA ASN A 267 -12.12 -20.79 8.31
C ASN A 267 -11.37 -19.46 8.44
N CYS A 268 -11.56 -18.56 7.47
CA CYS A 268 -11.06 -17.20 7.49
C CYS A 268 -12.21 -16.19 7.49
N SER A 269 -11.92 -14.93 7.80
CA SER A 269 -12.89 -13.83 7.75
C SER A 269 -12.43 -12.69 6.84
N VAL A 270 -13.37 -11.86 6.38
CA VAL A 270 -13.09 -10.77 5.42
C VAL A 270 -13.18 -9.42 6.11
N VAL A 271 -12.12 -8.62 6.01
CA VAL A 271 -12.08 -7.24 6.50
C VAL A 271 -13.16 -6.39 5.84
N ARG A 272 -13.77 -5.46 6.61
CA ARG A 272 -14.92 -4.67 6.17
C ARG A 272 -14.69 -3.16 6.08
N THR A 273 -13.56 -2.70 6.60
CA THR A 273 -13.24 -1.26 6.73
C THR A 273 -12.55 -0.69 5.49
N TYR A 274 -11.95 -1.57 4.68
CA TYR A 274 -11.23 -1.24 3.44
C TYR A 274 -11.86 -1.98 2.25
N CYS A 275 -11.71 -1.42 1.05
CA CYS A 275 -12.33 -1.91 -0.17
C CYS A 275 -11.45 -1.63 -1.38
N GLY A 276 -11.63 -2.40 -2.45
CA GLY A 276 -11.10 -2.03 -3.76
C GLY A 276 -11.67 -0.71 -4.27
N HIS A 277 -11.03 -0.14 -5.27
CA HIS A 277 -11.36 1.19 -5.77
C HIS A 277 -11.16 1.32 -7.27
N GLY A 278 -11.80 2.30 -7.89
CA GLY A 278 -11.37 2.79 -9.20
C GLY A 278 -9.94 3.33 -9.12
N VAL A 279 -9.15 3.05 -10.14
CA VAL A 279 -7.76 3.54 -10.25
C VAL A 279 -7.49 3.95 -11.70
N ASN A 280 -6.98 5.17 -11.89
CA ASN A 280 -6.70 5.74 -13.22
C ASN A 280 -5.78 6.97 -13.07
N GLN A 281 -6.17 8.15 -13.57
CA GLN A 281 -5.48 9.41 -13.28
C GLN A 281 -5.58 9.82 -11.81
N LEU A 282 -6.58 9.27 -11.12
CA LEU A 282 -6.76 9.34 -9.67
C LEU A 282 -6.19 8.06 -9.04
N PHE A 283 -5.58 8.16 -7.86
CA PHE A 283 -5.09 7.00 -7.12
C PHE A 283 -6.30 6.20 -6.62
N HIS A 284 -7.21 6.86 -5.90
CA HIS A 284 -8.46 6.26 -5.45
C HIS A 284 -9.66 7.04 -6.02
N CYS A 285 -10.57 6.34 -6.69
CA CYS A 285 -11.82 6.90 -7.16
C CYS A 285 -12.95 5.86 -7.21
N GLN A 286 -14.14 6.25 -7.66
CA GLN A 286 -15.24 5.30 -7.87
C GLN A 286 -14.91 4.30 -8.99
N PRO A 287 -15.38 3.05 -8.90
CA PRO A 287 -16.29 2.51 -7.87
C PRO A 287 -15.56 2.09 -6.58
N ASN A 288 -16.25 2.12 -5.44
CA ASN A 288 -15.82 1.37 -4.25
C ASN A 288 -16.24 -0.11 -4.38
N ILE A 289 -15.33 -1.05 -4.11
CA ILE A 289 -15.50 -2.50 -4.29
C ILE A 289 -15.32 -3.24 -2.94
N PRO A 290 -16.36 -3.35 -2.10
CA PRO A 290 -16.27 -4.07 -0.84
C PRO A 290 -16.09 -5.57 -1.04
N HIS A 291 -15.26 -6.19 -0.20
CA HIS A 291 -14.90 -7.62 -0.31
C HIS A 291 -15.83 -8.56 0.47
N TYR A 292 -16.78 -8.03 1.24
CA TYR A 292 -17.72 -8.81 2.05
C TYR A 292 -19.11 -8.92 1.40
N ALA A 293 -19.85 -9.98 1.71
CA ALA A 293 -21.18 -10.24 1.16
C ALA A 293 -22.22 -9.24 1.67
N LYS A 294 -23.32 -9.10 0.91
CA LYS A 294 -24.47 -8.22 1.26
C LYS A 294 -24.05 -6.74 1.49
N ASN A 295 -22.94 -6.32 0.90
CA ASN A 295 -22.58 -4.92 0.81
C ASN A 295 -23.56 -4.17 -0.12
N LYS A 296 -23.45 -2.83 -0.13
CA LYS A 296 -24.35 -1.95 -0.89
C LYS A 296 -23.63 -1.18 -1.99
N ALA A 297 -22.54 -1.73 -2.53
CA ALA A 297 -21.78 -1.07 -3.57
C ALA A 297 -22.65 -0.73 -4.78
N VAL A 298 -22.37 0.43 -5.37
CA VAL A 298 -23.11 0.97 -6.51
C VAL A 298 -22.24 0.86 -7.75
N GLY A 299 -22.85 0.46 -8.85
CA GLY A 299 -22.21 0.45 -10.16
C GLY A 299 -22.26 -0.92 -10.83
N VAL A 300 -22.03 -0.89 -12.13
CA VAL A 300 -22.03 -2.04 -13.02
C VAL A 300 -20.77 -1.95 -13.87
N ALA A 301 -20.04 -3.04 -13.99
CA ALA A 301 -18.86 -3.14 -14.83
C ALA A 301 -19.22 -2.84 -16.30
N LYS A 302 -18.43 -1.98 -16.94
CA LYS A 302 -18.55 -1.63 -18.36
C LYS A 302 -17.17 -1.59 -19.01
N PRO A 303 -17.06 -1.90 -20.31
CA PRO A 303 -15.78 -1.83 -21.03
C PRO A 303 -15.08 -0.48 -20.83
N GLY A 304 -13.77 -0.51 -20.60
CA GLY A 304 -12.94 0.67 -20.35
C GLY A 304 -12.91 1.15 -18.90
N MET A 305 -13.68 0.56 -17.99
CA MET A 305 -13.52 0.79 -16.54
C MET A 305 -12.23 0.13 -16.04
N VAL A 306 -11.51 0.83 -15.17
CA VAL A 306 -10.35 0.28 -14.45
C VAL A 306 -10.55 0.42 -12.93
N PHE A 307 -10.36 -0.67 -12.21
CA PHE A 307 -10.54 -0.75 -10.75
C PHE A 307 -9.69 -1.87 -10.15
N THR A 308 -9.53 -1.85 -8.83
CA THR A 308 -8.82 -2.87 -8.04
C THR A 308 -9.80 -3.83 -7.38
N ILE A 309 -9.37 -5.07 -7.22
CA ILE A 309 -9.94 -6.03 -6.26
C ILE A 309 -8.79 -6.41 -5.33
N GLU A 310 -8.95 -6.22 -4.02
CA GLU A 310 -7.84 -6.26 -3.06
C GLU A 310 -8.21 -6.93 -1.72
N PRO A 311 -8.80 -8.15 -1.71
CA PRO A 311 -9.35 -8.76 -0.51
C PRO A 311 -8.31 -8.93 0.60
N MET A 312 -8.59 -8.32 1.75
CA MET A 312 -7.89 -8.54 3.01
C MET A 312 -8.64 -9.61 3.81
N ILE A 313 -7.98 -10.73 4.06
CA ILE A 313 -8.53 -11.92 4.72
C ILE A 313 -7.78 -12.14 6.02
N ASN A 314 -8.49 -12.46 7.09
CA ASN A 314 -7.92 -12.69 8.42
C ASN A 314 -8.11 -14.14 8.86
N LEU A 315 -7.13 -14.69 9.59
CA LEU A 315 -7.28 -15.97 10.30
C LEU A 315 -8.28 -15.91 11.46
N GLY A 316 -8.52 -14.70 11.95
CA GLY A 316 -9.32 -14.41 13.14
C GLY A 316 -10.61 -13.68 12.83
N THR A 317 -10.91 -12.68 13.66
CA THR A 317 -12.02 -11.75 13.47
C THR A 317 -11.83 -10.84 12.25
N HIS A 318 -12.92 -10.40 11.64
CA HIS A 318 -12.91 -9.41 10.56
C HIS A 318 -12.62 -7.99 11.04
N LYS A 319 -12.64 -7.77 12.36
CA LYS A 319 -12.51 -6.45 12.95
C LYS A 319 -11.06 -6.01 12.98
N ASP A 320 -10.83 -4.76 12.60
CA ASP A 320 -9.55 -4.08 12.65
C ASP A 320 -9.56 -2.88 13.62
N THR A 321 -8.36 -2.40 13.94
CA THR A 321 -8.11 -1.14 14.64
C THR A 321 -6.87 -0.48 14.03
N VAL A 322 -6.67 0.80 14.29
CA VAL A 322 -5.55 1.56 13.71
C VAL A 322 -4.57 1.97 14.81
N TRP A 323 -3.28 1.84 14.52
CA TRP A 323 -2.21 2.30 15.42
C TRP A 323 -2.19 3.84 15.57
N PRO A 324 -1.51 4.38 16.60
CA PRO A 324 -1.40 5.83 16.80
C PRO A 324 -0.66 6.59 15.68
N ASP A 325 -0.03 5.88 14.73
CA ASP A 325 0.55 6.47 13.52
C ASP A 325 -0.50 6.92 12.49
N ASN A 326 -1.78 6.54 12.69
CA ASN A 326 -2.95 6.83 11.85
C ASN A 326 -2.99 6.09 10.51
N TRP A 327 -2.13 5.09 10.30
CA TRP A 327 -2.03 4.34 9.05
C TRP A 327 -2.12 2.84 9.27
N THR A 328 -1.30 2.30 10.18
CA THR A 328 -1.13 0.85 10.32
C THR A 328 -2.42 0.23 10.87
N ALA A 329 -3.17 -0.44 9.99
CA ALA A 329 -4.38 -1.17 10.33
C ALA A 329 -4.01 -2.59 10.76
N VAL A 330 -4.48 -3.01 11.93
CA VAL A 330 -4.18 -4.34 12.50
C VAL A 330 -5.45 -5.07 12.90
N THR A 331 -5.41 -6.40 12.90
CA THR A 331 -6.52 -7.22 13.41
C THR A 331 -6.73 -6.97 14.90
N GLN A 332 -7.99 -6.94 15.35
CA GLN A 332 -8.31 -6.70 16.77
C GLN A 332 -7.93 -7.85 17.71
N ASP A 333 -7.76 -9.07 17.18
CA ASP A 333 -7.38 -10.25 17.96
C ASP A 333 -5.90 -10.64 17.79
N GLY A 334 -5.11 -9.85 17.05
CA GLY A 334 -3.68 -10.07 16.86
C GLY A 334 -3.33 -11.26 15.98
N LYS A 335 -4.30 -11.88 15.30
CA LYS A 335 -4.07 -12.96 14.34
C LYS A 335 -3.67 -12.41 12.98
N CYS A 336 -2.98 -13.24 12.19
CA CYS A 336 -2.45 -12.80 10.89
C CYS A 336 -3.55 -12.44 9.88
N SER A 337 -3.22 -11.51 9.00
CA SER A 337 -3.96 -11.08 7.82
C SER A 337 -3.11 -11.27 6.56
N ALA A 338 -3.76 -11.50 5.43
CA ALA A 338 -3.11 -11.55 4.13
C ALA A 338 -3.94 -10.79 3.10
N GLN A 339 -3.28 -10.29 2.06
CA GLN A 339 -3.89 -9.51 1.00
C GLN A 339 -3.23 -9.84 -0.35
N PHE A 340 -4.05 -9.84 -1.39
CA PHE A 340 -3.61 -9.85 -2.78
C PHE A 340 -4.42 -8.83 -3.55
N GLU A 341 -3.81 -8.19 -4.53
CA GLU A 341 -4.50 -7.19 -5.34
C GLU A 341 -4.07 -7.21 -6.80
N HIS A 342 -5.06 -6.96 -7.66
CA HIS A 342 -4.83 -6.62 -9.05
C HIS A 342 -5.62 -5.39 -9.49
N MET A 343 -5.01 -4.59 -10.35
CA MET A 343 -5.65 -3.57 -11.17
C MET A 343 -6.20 -4.23 -12.45
N LEU A 344 -7.49 -4.05 -12.70
CA LEU A 344 -8.26 -4.77 -13.70
C LEU A 344 -8.87 -3.79 -14.71
N LEU A 345 -8.81 -4.12 -16.00
CA LEU A 345 -9.53 -3.43 -17.07
C LEU A 345 -10.70 -4.30 -17.53
N VAL A 346 -11.92 -3.77 -17.48
CA VAL A 346 -13.07 -4.44 -18.11
C VAL A 346 -12.95 -4.32 -19.63
N THR A 347 -12.96 -5.45 -20.33
CA THR A 347 -12.97 -5.51 -21.81
C THR A 347 -14.40 -5.65 -22.33
N GLU A 348 -14.58 -5.76 -23.65
CA GLU A 348 -15.90 -5.95 -24.27
C GLU A 348 -16.57 -7.29 -23.89
N ASP A 349 -15.78 -8.29 -23.51
CA ASP A 349 -16.20 -9.67 -23.29
C ASP A 349 -15.71 -10.28 -21.97
N GLY A 350 -14.93 -9.54 -21.17
CA GLY A 350 -14.35 -10.04 -19.93
C GLY A 350 -13.50 -9.01 -19.20
N VAL A 351 -12.30 -9.43 -18.81
CA VAL A 351 -11.35 -8.65 -18.01
C VAL A 351 -9.93 -8.88 -18.49
N GLU A 352 -9.12 -7.82 -18.45
CA GLU A 352 -7.68 -7.85 -18.60
C GLU A 352 -7.04 -7.49 -17.26
N VAL A 353 -6.17 -8.37 -16.75
CA VAL A 353 -5.43 -8.14 -15.51
C VAL A 353 -4.18 -7.31 -15.82
N LEU A 354 -4.25 -5.99 -15.63
CA LEU A 354 -3.20 -5.05 -16.03
C LEU A 354 -1.90 -5.21 -15.23
N SER A 355 -1.99 -5.73 -14.00
CA SER A 355 -0.86 -5.99 -13.10
C SER A 355 -0.53 -7.47 -12.96
N ALA A 356 -0.90 -8.29 -13.95
CA ALA A 356 -0.66 -9.73 -13.99
C ALA A 356 0.81 -10.09 -13.76
N ARG A 357 1.03 -11.27 -13.17
CA ARG A 357 2.37 -11.83 -12.94
C ARG A 357 3.10 -12.09 -14.26
N LEU A 358 4.43 -12.05 -14.19
CA LEU A 358 5.35 -12.49 -15.23
C LEU A 358 5.77 -13.92 -14.96
N GLU A 359 6.33 -14.58 -15.97
CA GLU A 359 6.83 -15.96 -15.86
C GLU A 359 7.81 -16.15 -14.69
N ASN A 360 8.61 -15.12 -14.39
CA ASN A 360 9.63 -15.11 -13.35
C ASN A 360 9.28 -14.26 -12.13
N SER A 361 8.02 -13.86 -11.93
CA SER A 361 7.62 -13.13 -10.73
C SER A 361 7.92 -13.97 -9.48
N PRO A 362 8.59 -13.42 -8.44
CA PRO A 362 8.86 -14.15 -7.20
C PRO A 362 7.59 -14.58 -6.46
N GLY A 363 7.73 -15.57 -5.57
CA GLY A 363 6.60 -16.14 -4.83
C GLY A 363 5.72 -17.04 -5.69
N GLY A 364 4.44 -17.10 -5.35
CA GLY A 364 3.46 -17.97 -6.01
C GLY A 364 2.78 -18.93 -5.03
N PRO A 365 1.87 -19.78 -5.53
CA PRO A 365 1.11 -20.68 -4.69
C PRO A 365 1.99 -21.73 -4.00
N VAL A 366 1.74 -21.96 -2.72
CA VAL A 366 2.32 -23.07 -1.95
C VAL A 366 1.24 -24.16 -1.76
N PRO A 367 1.55 -25.45 -1.98
CA PRO A 367 0.58 -26.51 -1.71
C PRO A 367 0.13 -26.49 -0.25
N ARG A 368 -1.18 -26.60 -0.03
CA ARG A 368 -1.72 -26.76 1.32
C ARG A 368 -1.23 -28.08 1.90
N ILE A 369 -0.72 -28.03 3.12
CA ILE A 369 -0.16 -29.17 3.87
C ILE A 369 -1.29 -29.99 4.48
#